data_AF-A0AAQ1MFR6-F1
#
_entry.id   AF-A0AAQ1MFR6-F1
#
_cell.length_a   1.000
_cell.length_b   1.000
_cell.length_c   1.000
_cell.angle_alpha   90.00
_cell.angle_beta   90.00
_cell.angle_gamma   90.00
#
_symmetry.space_group_name_H-M   'P 1'
#
loop_
_entity.id
_entity.type
_entity.pdbx_description
1 polymer ?
#
loop_
_entity_poly.entity_id
_entity_poly.type
_entity_poly.pdbx_seq_one_letter_code
_entity_poly.pdbx_strand_id
1 'polypeptide(L)'
;MRRQTAGQQPVKTGALTILLVVMSICLAALAVLSLTTAAADRKLAERSGETTRTTYALELAGQQWLAQLDALLLEAGDQSPADLQALAAQRLDGQLRWEGKTLVATLGDQGERQLQLTVELTGGKTRYRVRGWQVITPWEGGGPQGGLWDGQS
;
A
#
# COMPACT_ATOMS: atom_id res chain seq x y z
N MET A 1 16.82 -61.06 58.12
CA MET A 1 16.15 -60.51 56.93
C MET A 1 15.38 -59.24 57.32
N ARG A 2 15.92 -58.04 57.05
CA ARG A 2 15.22 -56.76 57.29
C ARG A 2 14.59 -56.30 55.97
N ARG A 3 13.25 -56.24 55.91
CA ARG A 3 12.51 -55.63 54.80
C ARG A 3 12.63 -54.11 54.92
N GLN A 4 13.18 -53.46 53.89
CA GLN A 4 13.12 -52.01 53.73
C GLN A 4 11.77 -51.64 53.13
N THR A 5 10.92 -50.98 53.92
CA THR A 5 9.73 -50.29 53.43
C THR A 5 10.14 -48.92 52.91
N ALA A 6 10.02 -48.71 51.61
CA ALA A 6 10.23 -47.41 50.98
C ALA A 6 9.26 -46.38 51.58
N GLY A 7 9.82 -45.43 52.34
CA GLY A 7 9.06 -44.32 52.89
C GLY A 7 8.58 -43.41 51.77
N GLN A 8 7.28 -43.48 51.46
CA GLN A 8 6.60 -42.45 50.69
C GLN A 8 6.59 -41.18 51.55
N GLN A 9 7.47 -40.23 51.23
CA GLN A 9 7.42 -38.91 51.86
C GLN A 9 6.12 -38.21 51.42
N PRO A 10 5.25 -37.77 52.34
CA PRO A 10 4.08 -37.00 51.98
C PRO A 10 4.56 -35.70 51.32
N VAL A 11 4.20 -35.51 50.05
CA VAL A 11 4.48 -34.29 49.31
C VAL A 11 3.93 -33.13 50.13
N LYS A 12 4.80 -32.22 50.59
CA LYS A 12 4.38 -31.05 51.37
C LYS A 12 3.43 -30.22 50.51
N THR A 13 2.14 -30.28 50.81
CA THR A 13 1.02 -29.74 50.03
C THR A 13 1.23 -28.28 49.62
N GLY A 14 1.96 -27.50 50.41
CA GLY A 14 2.30 -26.10 50.09
C GLY A 14 3.20 -25.93 48.87
N ALA A 15 4.16 -26.82 48.63
CA ALA A 15 5.07 -26.71 47.47
C ALA A 15 4.34 -27.00 46.14
N LEU A 16 3.39 -27.95 46.17
CA LEU A 16 2.56 -28.28 45.02
C LEU A 16 1.63 -27.12 44.64
N THR A 17 0.99 -26.48 45.63
CA THR A 17 0.12 -25.31 45.38
C THR A 17 0.89 -24.14 44.79
N ILE A 18 2.11 -23.87 45.26
CA ILE A 18 2.95 -22.80 44.70
C ILE A 18 3.27 -23.08 43.23
N LEU A 19 3.65 -24.32 42.91
CA LEU A 19 3.95 -24.72 41.53
C LEU A 19 2.72 -24.50 40.62
N LEU A 20 1.53 -24.92 41.07
CA LEU A 20 0.29 -24.74 40.31
C LEU A 20 -0.06 -23.26 40.09
N VAL A 21 0.11 -22.41 41.11
CA VAL A 21 -0.13 -20.96 40.97
C VAL A 21 0.84 -20.34 39.97
N VAL A 22 2.13 -20.66 40.04
CA VAL A 22 3.13 -20.14 39.09
C VAL A 22 2.80 -20.59 37.68
N MET A 23 2.49 -21.87 37.48
CA MET A 23 2.07 -22.38 36.17
C MET A 23 0.82 -21.66 35.64
N SER A 24 -0.18 -21.42 36.50
CA SER A 24 -1.39 -20.69 36.11
C SER A 24 -1.10 -19.25 35.70
N ILE A 25 -0.23 -18.55 36.43
CA ILE A 25 0.18 -17.17 36.09
C ILE A 25 0.95 -17.17 34.77
N CYS A 26 1.86 -18.13 34.56
CA CYS A 26 2.58 -18.27 33.31
C CYS A 26 1.64 -18.53 32.13
N LEU A 27 0.67 -19.45 32.27
CA LEU A 27 -0.32 -19.73 31.23
C LEU A 27 -1.20 -18.52 30.92
N ALA A 28 -1.60 -17.75 31.95
CA ALA A 28 -2.35 -16.52 31.76
C ALA A 28 -1.54 -15.46 31.01
N ALA A 29 -0.27 -15.25 31.38
CA ALA A 29 0.61 -14.31 30.70
C ALA A 29 0.87 -14.71 29.25
N LEU A 30 1.12 -16.00 28.99
CA LEU A 30 1.28 -16.53 27.63
C LEU A 30 0.01 -16.35 26.80
N ALA A 31 -1.18 -16.63 27.37
CA ALA A 31 -2.44 -16.46 26.68
C ALA A 31 -2.72 -15.00 26.30
N VAL A 32 -2.44 -14.05 27.21
CA VAL A 32 -2.56 -12.62 26.91
C VAL A 32 -1.60 -12.23 25.79
N LEU A 33 -0.34 -12.67 25.87
CA LEU A 33 0.65 -12.38 24.83
C LEU A 33 0.21 -12.94 23.47
N SER A 34 -0.23 -14.20 23.41
CA SER A 34 -0.75 -14.84 22.19
C SER A 34 -1.95 -14.09 21.60
N LEU A 35 -2.88 -13.62 22.43
CA LEU A 35 -4.02 -12.83 21.98
C LEU A 35 -3.59 -11.48 21.42
N THR A 36 -2.63 -10.80 22.08
CA THR A 36 -2.10 -9.53 21.59
C THR A 36 -1.35 -9.69 20.27
N THR A 37 -0.57 -10.75 20.11
CA THR A 37 0.11 -11.08 18.84
C THR A 37 -0.91 -11.37 17.74
N ALA A 38 -1.93 -12.20 18.00
CA ALA A 38 -2.97 -12.49 17.01
C ALA A 38 -3.77 -11.24 16.59
N ALA A 39 -4.05 -10.33 17.52
CA ALA A 39 -4.70 -9.06 17.20
C ALA A 39 -3.81 -8.13 16.35
N ALA A 40 -2.50 -8.11 16.62
CA ALA A 40 -1.53 -7.38 15.83
C ALA A 40 -1.38 -7.98 14.42
N ASP A 41 -1.27 -9.30 14.32
CA ASP A 41 -1.19 -10.05 13.06
C ASP A 41 -2.45 -9.81 12.20
N ARG A 42 -3.63 -9.81 12.82
CA ARG A 42 -4.87 -9.46 12.14
C ARG A 42 -4.86 -8.03 11.60
N LYS A 43 -4.44 -7.06 12.41
CA LYS A 43 -4.37 -5.65 12.00
C LYS A 43 -3.35 -5.44 10.86
N LEU A 44 -2.26 -6.20 10.87
CA LEU A 44 -1.29 -6.23 9.78
C LEU A 44 -1.91 -6.83 8.51
N ALA A 45 -2.60 -7.97 8.62
CA ALA A 45 -3.25 -8.63 7.48
C ALA A 45 -4.35 -7.76 6.85
N GLU A 46 -5.16 -7.07 7.66
CA GLU A 46 -6.19 -6.12 7.19
C GLU A 46 -5.56 -4.97 6.40
N ARG A 47 -4.48 -4.36 6.93
CA ARG A 47 -3.72 -3.30 6.23
C ARG A 47 -3.08 -3.77 4.94
N SER A 48 -2.56 -5.00 4.91
CA SER A 48 -2.00 -5.60 3.70
C SER A 48 -3.07 -5.79 2.63
N GLY A 49 -4.27 -6.27 3.00
CA GLY A 49 -5.38 -6.44 2.07
C GLY A 49 -5.90 -5.11 1.50
N GLU A 50 -5.99 -4.08 2.33
CA GLU A 50 -6.39 -2.73 1.92
C GLU A 50 -5.37 -2.10 0.97
N THR A 51 -4.07 -2.24 1.27
CA THR A 51 -2.98 -1.79 0.41
C THR A 51 -3.06 -2.44 -0.97
N THR A 52 -3.25 -3.75 -1.02
CA THR A 52 -3.37 -4.52 -2.27
C THR A 52 -4.58 -4.08 -3.07
N ARG A 53 -5.74 -3.87 -2.42
CA ARG A 53 -6.97 -3.44 -3.08
C ARG A 53 -6.83 -2.05 -3.70
N THR A 54 -6.25 -1.09 -2.98
CA THR A 54 -6.03 0.28 -3.47
C THR A 54 -5.07 0.29 -4.66
N THR A 55 -4.00 -0.49 -4.61
CA THR A 55 -3.09 -0.62 -5.76
C THR A 55 -3.80 -1.19 -6.97
N TYR A 56 -4.57 -2.28 -6.84
CA TYR A 56 -5.31 -2.84 -7.98
C TYR A 56 -6.38 -1.90 -8.53
N ALA A 57 -7.03 -1.09 -7.70
CA ALA A 57 -7.97 -0.07 -8.16
C ALA A 57 -7.29 1.00 -9.01
N LEU A 58 -6.11 1.47 -8.58
CA LEU A 58 -5.30 2.43 -9.35
C LEU A 58 -4.79 1.81 -10.65
N GLU A 59 -4.35 0.56 -10.63
CA GLU A 59 -3.93 -0.16 -11.84
C GLU A 59 -5.06 -0.27 -12.86
N LEU A 60 -6.26 -0.66 -12.40
CA LEU A 60 -7.45 -0.72 -13.24
C LEU A 60 -7.79 0.65 -13.83
N ALA A 61 -7.76 1.71 -13.02
CA ALA A 61 -8.02 3.06 -13.49
C ALA A 61 -7.01 3.50 -14.56
N GLY A 62 -5.72 3.19 -14.38
CA GLY A 62 -4.69 3.46 -15.38
C GLY A 62 -4.92 2.74 -16.70
N GLN A 63 -5.34 1.47 -16.66
CA GLN A 63 -5.61 0.68 -17.87
C GLN A 63 -6.84 1.21 -18.61
N GLN A 64 -7.90 1.56 -17.88
CA GLN A 64 -9.10 2.19 -18.43
C GLN A 64 -8.77 3.54 -19.07
N TRP A 65 -7.95 4.35 -18.41
CA TRP A 65 -7.50 5.63 -18.93
C TRP A 65 -6.70 5.48 -20.23
N LEU A 66 -5.79 4.50 -20.32
CA LEU A 66 -5.07 4.21 -21.56
C LEU A 66 -6.01 3.78 -22.69
N ALA A 67 -7.05 3.00 -22.39
CA ALA A 67 -8.04 2.62 -23.38
C ALA A 67 -8.83 3.84 -23.90
N GLN A 68 -9.20 4.77 -23.02
CA GLN A 68 -9.84 6.03 -23.42
C GLN A 68 -8.91 6.91 -24.26
N LEU A 69 -7.63 7.01 -23.88
CA LEU A 69 -6.62 7.74 -24.65
C LEU A 69 -6.47 7.14 -26.05
N ASP A 70 -6.44 5.81 -26.17
CA ASP A 70 -6.31 5.14 -27.46
C ASP A 70 -7.53 5.41 -28.37
N ALA A 71 -8.74 5.32 -27.82
CA ALA A 71 -9.97 5.66 -28.54
C ALA A 71 -9.97 7.13 -28.99
N LEU A 72 -9.55 8.05 -28.10
CA LEU A 72 -9.45 9.46 -28.42
C LEU A 72 -8.46 9.72 -29.56
N LEU A 73 -7.28 9.11 -29.51
CA LEU A 73 -6.27 9.27 -30.56
C LEU A 73 -6.71 8.63 -31.89
N LEU A 74 -7.51 7.57 -31.84
CA LEU A 74 -8.12 6.96 -33.04
C LEU A 74 -9.12 7.92 -33.70
N GLU A 75 -9.98 8.56 -32.90
CA GLU A 75 -10.99 9.50 -33.38
C GLU A 75 -10.39 10.83 -33.84
N ALA A 76 -9.38 11.32 -33.13
CA ALA A 76 -8.73 12.60 -33.42
C ALA A 76 -7.90 12.56 -34.71
N GLY A 77 -7.32 11.41 -35.07
CA GLY A 77 -6.55 11.27 -36.30
C GLY A 77 -5.38 12.25 -36.37
N ASP A 78 -5.36 13.11 -37.39
CA ASP A 78 -4.29 14.09 -37.68
C ASP A 78 -4.67 15.53 -37.24
N GLN A 79 -5.52 15.64 -36.22
CA GLN A 79 -5.91 16.93 -35.65
C GLN A 79 -4.72 17.71 -35.09
N SER A 80 -4.87 19.04 -35.03
CA SER A 80 -3.86 19.93 -34.43
C SER A 80 -3.59 19.53 -32.97
N PRO A 81 -2.34 19.65 -32.47
CA PRO A 81 -2.02 19.38 -31.07
C PRO A 81 -2.91 20.15 -30.08
N ALA A 82 -3.34 21.37 -30.42
CA ALA A 82 -4.22 22.17 -29.57
C ALA A 82 -5.63 21.57 -29.44
N ASP A 83 -6.18 21.06 -30.54
CA ASP A 83 -7.51 20.43 -30.54
C ASP A 83 -7.48 19.10 -29.78
N LEU A 84 -6.39 18.33 -29.96
CA LEU A 84 -6.16 17.09 -29.20
C LEU A 84 -6.12 17.36 -27.68
N GLN A 85 -5.43 18.43 -27.26
CA GLN A 85 -5.35 18.83 -25.85
C GLN A 85 -6.73 19.19 -25.29
N ALA A 86 -7.53 19.96 -26.05
CA ALA A 86 -8.88 20.33 -25.66
C ALA A 86 -9.81 19.12 -25.55
N LEU A 87 -9.75 18.20 -26.51
CA LEU A 87 -10.53 16.95 -26.49
C LEU A 87 -10.11 16.06 -25.31
N ALA A 88 -8.81 15.92 -25.06
CA ALA A 88 -8.29 15.14 -23.95
C ALA A 88 -8.76 15.70 -22.60
N ALA A 89 -8.74 17.02 -22.42
CA ALA A 89 -9.24 17.66 -21.20
C ALA A 89 -10.74 17.47 -20.95
N GLN A 90 -11.53 17.18 -22.00
CA GLN A 90 -12.97 16.95 -21.88
C GLN A 90 -13.33 15.47 -21.68
N ARG A 91 -12.53 14.54 -22.21
CA ARG A 91 -12.85 13.11 -22.24
C ARG A 91 -12.05 12.25 -21.29
N LEU A 92 -10.83 12.65 -20.96
CA LEU A 92 -9.96 11.86 -20.11
C LEU A 92 -10.07 12.35 -18.66
N ASP A 93 -10.28 11.40 -17.77
CA ASP A 93 -10.29 11.66 -16.34
C ASP A 93 -8.88 11.96 -15.80
N GLY A 94 -8.85 12.72 -14.70
CA GLY A 94 -7.63 13.02 -13.95
C GLY A 94 -6.97 14.35 -14.31
N GLN A 95 -5.88 14.66 -13.61
CA GLN A 95 -5.12 15.88 -13.85
C GLN A 95 -4.13 15.65 -14.99
N LEU A 96 -4.35 16.34 -16.11
CA LEU A 96 -3.53 16.22 -17.32
C LEU A 96 -2.52 17.36 -17.42
N ARG A 97 -1.29 17.03 -17.78
CA ARG A 97 -0.21 17.99 -18.05
C ARG A 97 0.50 17.63 -19.35
N TRP A 98 0.62 18.62 -20.23
CA TRP A 98 1.24 18.47 -21.53
C TRP A 98 2.65 19.06 -21.54
N GLU A 99 3.61 18.27 -22.00
CA GLU A 99 5.02 18.64 -22.15
C GLU A 99 5.47 18.30 -23.58
N GLY A 100 5.09 19.16 -24.52
CA GLY A 100 5.32 18.93 -25.95
C GLY A 100 4.54 17.70 -26.44
N LYS A 101 5.26 16.62 -26.77
CA LYS A 101 4.67 15.34 -27.19
C LYS A 101 4.38 14.38 -26.02
N THR A 102 4.77 14.76 -24.81
CA THR A 102 4.57 13.94 -23.62
C THR A 102 3.31 14.41 -22.88
N LEU A 103 2.43 13.47 -22.56
CA LEU A 103 1.26 13.65 -21.72
C LEU A 103 1.52 12.96 -20.37
N VAL A 104 1.44 13.73 -19.30
CA VAL A 104 1.47 13.23 -17.92
C VAL A 104 0.05 13.29 -17.37
N ALA A 105 -0.46 12.17 -16.90
CA ALA A 105 -1.78 12.07 -16.28
C ALA A 105 -1.65 11.59 -14.84
N THR A 106 -2.31 12.27 -13.91
CA THR A 106 -2.40 11.87 -12.51
C THR A 106 -3.83 11.44 -12.20
N LEU A 107 -3.99 10.17 -11.82
CA LEU A 107 -5.26 9.52 -11.50
C LEU A 107 -5.35 9.21 -10.01
N GLY A 108 -6.53 9.37 -9.44
CA GLY A 108 -6.78 9.16 -8.01
C GLY A 108 -7.25 10.46 -7.35
N ASP A 109 -8.39 10.40 -6.69
CA ASP A 109 -9.04 11.54 -6.05
C ASP A 109 -8.64 11.62 -4.58
N GLN A 110 -8.03 12.75 -4.16
CA GLN A 110 -7.76 13.18 -2.77
C GLN A 110 -7.23 12.11 -1.79
N GLY A 111 -6.70 11.00 -2.29
CA GLY A 111 -6.22 9.87 -1.49
C GLY A 111 -4.71 9.92 -1.28
N GLU A 112 -4.22 9.14 -0.31
CA GLU A 112 -2.78 9.01 -0.01
C GLU A 112 -1.95 8.45 -1.18
N ARG A 113 -2.60 7.93 -2.23
CA ARG A 113 -1.94 7.35 -3.40
C ARG A 113 -2.67 7.75 -4.67
N GLN A 114 -1.88 8.16 -5.64
CA GLN A 114 -2.31 8.49 -6.99
C GLN A 114 -1.43 7.73 -7.98
N LEU A 115 -1.99 7.36 -9.12
CA LEU A 115 -1.23 6.79 -10.23
C LEU A 115 -0.82 7.92 -11.18
N GLN A 116 0.47 8.07 -11.39
CA GLN A 116 1.01 8.96 -12.42
C GLN A 116 1.44 8.14 -13.63
N LEU A 117 0.81 8.44 -14.78
CA LEU A 117 1.14 7.87 -16.08
C LEU A 117 1.88 8.91 -16.92
N THR A 118 2.96 8.49 -17.57
CA THR A 118 3.68 9.32 -18.54
C THR A 118 3.62 8.63 -19.90
N VAL A 119 3.04 9.31 -20.87
CA VAL A 119 2.82 8.78 -22.22
C VAL A 119 3.41 9.72 -23.26
N GLU A 120 4.18 9.18 -24.20
CA GLU A 120 4.76 9.92 -25.32
C GLU A 120 3.98 9.64 -26.61
N LEU A 121 3.41 10.67 -27.21
CA LEU A 121 2.69 10.57 -28.48
C LEU A 121 3.70 10.42 -29.63
N THR A 122 3.65 9.29 -30.33
CA THR A 122 4.71 8.91 -31.28
C THR A 122 4.37 9.22 -32.73
N GLY A 123 3.09 9.39 -33.07
CA GLY A 123 2.63 9.62 -34.46
C GLY A 123 2.86 8.39 -35.36
N GLY A 124 1.90 8.07 -36.23
CA GLY A 124 2.00 6.91 -37.14
C GLY A 124 1.35 5.63 -36.60
N LYS A 125 1.91 4.45 -36.92
CA LYS A 125 1.28 3.13 -36.63
C LYS A 125 1.06 2.85 -35.15
N THR A 126 1.95 3.36 -34.30
CA THR A 126 1.84 3.32 -32.84
C THR A 126 1.53 4.74 -32.38
N ARG A 127 0.29 4.98 -31.95
CA ARG A 127 -0.20 6.32 -31.60
C ARG A 127 0.52 6.90 -30.38
N TYR A 128 0.87 6.05 -29.41
CA TYR A 128 1.55 6.45 -28.19
C TYR A 128 2.47 5.35 -27.61
N ARG A 129 3.37 5.75 -26.72
CA ARG A 129 4.21 4.87 -25.92
C ARG A 129 4.16 5.25 -24.44
N VAL A 130 3.85 4.28 -23.59
CA VAL A 130 3.94 4.47 -22.13
C VAL A 130 5.43 4.52 -21.73
N ARG A 131 5.82 5.59 -21.04
CA ARG A 131 7.19 5.84 -20.53
C ARG A 131 7.28 5.71 -19.03
N GLY A 132 6.21 6.01 -18.32
CA GLY A 132 6.16 6.01 -16.86
C GLY A 132 4.84 5.45 -16.36
N TRP A 133 4.93 4.61 -15.34
CA TRP A 133 3.80 4.06 -14.60
C TRP A 133 4.21 3.96 -13.14
N GLN A 134 3.75 4.90 -12.32
CA GLN A 134 4.19 4.99 -10.94
C GLN A 134 3.07 5.40 -10.00
N VAL A 135 2.91 4.66 -8.91
CA VAL A 135 2.03 5.07 -7.81
C VAL A 135 2.82 6.01 -6.91
N ILE A 136 2.33 7.24 -6.77
CA ILE A 136 2.92 8.31 -5.97
C ILE A 136 2.02 8.64 -4.79
N THR A 137 2.61 9.09 -3.70
CA THR A 137 1.86 9.77 -2.63
C THR A 137 1.90 11.26 -2.92
N PRO A 138 0.75 11.91 -3.15
CA PRO A 138 0.71 13.35 -3.35
C PRO A 138 1.29 14.04 -2.12
N TRP A 139 2.28 14.89 -2.34
CA TRP A 139 2.87 15.67 -1.26
C TRP A 139 1.93 16.83 -0.89
N GLU A 140 1.18 16.69 0.20
CA GLU A 140 0.47 17.81 0.83
C GLU A 140 1.47 18.63 1.66
N GLY A 141 2.07 19.62 1.03
CA GLY A 141 3.02 20.53 1.67
C GLY A 141 2.35 21.37 2.76
N GLY A 142 2.38 20.89 4.01
CA GLY A 142 1.91 21.59 5.20
C GLY A 142 2.90 21.60 6.37
N GLY A 143 4.16 21.23 6.14
CA GLY A 143 5.24 21.39 7.13
C GLY A 143 6.20 22.50 6.68
N PRO A 144 6.76 23.31 7.60
CA PRO A 144 7.70 24.36 7.23
C PRO A 144 8.86 23.76 6.42
N GLN A 145 9.03 24.26 5.20
CA GLN A 145 10.27 24.08 4.43
C GLN A 145 11.38 24.81 5.19
N GLY A 146 12.01 24.12 6.13
CA GLY A 146 13.05 24.71 6.98
C GLY A 146 13.50 23.71 8.01
N GLY A 147 14.34 22.76 7.60
CA GLY A 147 14.94 21.80 8.54
C GLY A 147 15.42 20.48 7.93
N LEU A 148 15.37 20.31 6.60
CA LEU A 148 16.02 19.16 5.98
C LEU A 148 17.51 19.45 5.80
N TRP A 149 18.24 19.37 6.92
CA TRP A 149 19.69 19.15 7.06
C TRP A 149 20.59 19.72 5.95
N ASP A 150 21.20 20.87 6.22
CA ASP A 150 22.35 21.42 5.53
C ASP A 150 23.63 20.77 6.09
N GLY A 151 24.10 19.70 5.45
CA GLY A 151 25.27 18.91 5.87
C GLY A 151 26.60 19.67 5.88
N GLN A 152 26.78 20.61 6.80
CA GLN A 152 28.05 21.22 7.13
C GLN A 152 28.54 20.65 8.47
N SER A 153 29.50 19.74 8.36
CA SER A 153 30.39 19.30 9.44
C SER A 153 31.67 20.12 9.43
#